data_AF-A0AAW1C8Y9-F1
#
_entry.id   AF-A0AAW1C8Y9-F1
#
_cell.length_a   1.000
_cell.length_b   1.000
_cell.length_c   1.000
_cell.angle_alpha   90.00
_cell.angle_beta   90.00
_cell.angle_gamma   90.00
#
_symmetry.space_group_name_H-M   'P 1'
#
loop_
_entity.id
_entity.type
_entity.pdbx_description
1 polymer ?
#
loop_
_entity_poly.entity_id
_entity_poly.type
_entity_poly.pdbx_seq_one_letter_code
_entity_poly.pdbx_strand_id
1 'polypeptide(L)'
;MALGWEQVEVTCTPYQKETPNTLWNIEDHVNSRLPNISLDVLKPSFPEILLESHMVMIRGNNVLKPKENEVTSKPWHWPINYQGLRFSGVNETDYRVYLLGNPVIWWMSLIAIGLYLTMIIFISVVVKRGVQLTAEHKGRN
;
A
#
# COMPACT_ATOMS: atom_id res chain seq x y z
N MET A 1 3.09 -33.04 -10.97
CA MET A 1 3.46 -32.01 -11.96
C MET A 1 2.29 -31.84 -12.90
N ALA A 2 1.58 -30.72 -12.85
CA ALA A 2 0.48 -30.46 -13.78
C ALA A 2 1.07 -30.00 -15.13
N LEU A 3 0.64 -30.62 -16.22
CA LEU A 3 1.15 -30.43 -17.60
C LEU A 3 0.68 -29.11 -18.27
N GLY A 4 0.22 -28.13 -17.49
CA GLY A 4 -0.53 -26.99 -18.00
C GLY A 4 0.10 -25.64 -17.68
N TRP A 5 1.37 -25.43 -18.05
CA TRP A 5 2.09 -24.13 -18.11
C TRP A 5 1.46 -22.93 -17.39
N GLU A 6 1.25 -23.01 -16.06
CA GLU A 6 0.65 -21.95 -15.23
C GLU A 6 -0.71 -21.42 -15.74
N GLN A 7 -1.45 -22.24 -16.47
CA GLN A 7 -2.77 -21.92 -17.00
C GLN A 7 -3.83 -21.98 -15.89
N VAL A 8 -4.89 -21.20 -16.04
CA VAL A 8 -6.03 -21.19 -15.13
C VAL A 8 -6.92 -22.41 -15.40
N GLU A 9 -7.49 -22.97 -14.34
CA GLU A 9 -8.44 -24.09 -14.42
C GLU A 9 -9.76 -23.66 -15.08
N VAL A 10 -10.27 -24.48 -16.01
CA VAL A 10 -11.58 -24.30 -16.63
C VAL A 10 -12.50 -25.45 -16.19
N THR A 11 -13.68 -25.12 -15.67
CA THR A 11 -14.64 -26.10 -15.16
C THR A 11 -16.04 -25.87 -15.71
N CYS A 12 -16.84 -26.94 -15.78
CA CYS A 12 -18.27 -26.89 -16.07
C CYS A 12 -19.01 -27.34 -14.81
N THR A 13 -19.73 -26.42 -14.16
CA THR A 13 -20.52 -26.72 -12.95
C THR A 13 -22.01 -26.72 -13.28
N PRO A 14 -22.79 -27.71 -12.82
CA PRO A 14 -24.24 -27.72 -12.98
C PRO A 14 -24.94 -26.67 -12.11
N TYR A 15 -24.25 -26.16 -11.08
CA TYR A 15 -24.76 -25.10 -10.21
C TYR A 15 -24.27 -23.74 -10.69
N GLN A 16 -25.12 -23.01 -11.40
CA GLN A 16 -24.84 -21.65 -11.85
C GLN A 16 -24.88 -20.70 -10.65
N LYS A 17 -23.75 -20.03 -10.35
CA LYS A 17 -23.73 -18.86 -9.45
C LYS A 17 -23.47 -17.63 -10.31
N GLU A 18 -24.27 -16.58 -10.15
CA GLU A 18 -24.03 -15.30 -10.82
C GLU A 18 -22.77 -14.64 -10.25
N THR A 19 -21.65 -15.01 -10.85
CA THR A 19 -20.32 -14.52 -10.49
C THR A 19 -19.64 -14.03 -11.76
N PRO A 20 -18.72 -13.06 -11.67
CA PRO A 20 -18.01 -12.57 -12.86
C PRO A 20 -17.27 -13.68 -13.62
N ASN A 21 -16.91 -14.78 -12.95
CA ASN A 21 -16.21 -15.92 -13.55
C ASN A 21 -17.10 -16.76 -14.49
N THR A 22 -18.43 -16.56 -14.47
CA THR A 22 -19.36 -17.26 -15.38
C THR A 22 -19.76 -16.43 -16.59
N LEU A 23 -19.36 -15.15 -16.63
CA LEU A 23 -19.62 -14.25 -17.74
C LEU A 23 -18.48 -14.39 -18.77
N TRP A 24 -18.85 -14.54 -20.05
CA TRP A 24 -17.91 -14.66 -21.16
C TRP A 24 -18.22 -13.60 -22.21
N ASN A 25 -17.18 -12.94 -22.74
CA ASN A 25 -17.28 -11.98 -23.83
C ASN A 25 -16.57 -12.52 -25.08
N ILE A 26 -17.01 -12.08 -26.26
CA ILE A 26 -16.34 -12.38 -27.54
C ILE A 26 -15.48 -11.16 -27.87
N GLU A 27 -14.16 -11.30 -27.70
CA GLU A 27 -13.20 -10.20 -27.96
C GLU A 27 -12.91 -10.03 -29.45
N ASP A 28 -12.67 -11.13 -30.16
CA ASP A 28 -12.31 -11.13 -31.58
C ASP A 28 -13.30 -11.96 -32.42
N HIS A 29 -13.85 -11.36 -33.47
CA HIS A 29 -14.68 -12.04 -34.46
C HIS A 29 -14.29 -11.61 -35.88
N VAL A 30 -13.75 -12.55 -36.65
CA VAL A 30 -13.32 -12.34 -38.03
C VAL A 30 -14.29 -13.04 -38.98
N ASN A 31 -15.00 -12.27 -39.80
CA ASN A 31 -15.94 -12.81 -40.77
C ASN A 31 -15.92 -12.00 -42.08
N SER A 32 -15.60 -12.67 -43.19
CA SER A 32 -15.49 -12.06 -44.52
C SER A 32 -16.83 -11.63 -45.12
N ARG A 33 -17.96 -12.03 -44.53
CA ARG A 33 -19.31 -11.69 -44.99
C ARG A 33 -19.91 -10.45 -44.31
N LEU A 34 -19.26 -9.92 -43.27
CA LEU A 34 -19.72 -8.74 -42.56
C LEU A 34 -18.77 -7.56 -42.76
N PRO A 35 -19.29 -6.31 -42.80
CA PRO A 35 -18.45 -5.12 -42.80
C PRO A 35 -17.72 -4.99 -41.45
N ASN A 36 -16.46 -4.53 -41.50
CA ASN A 36 -15.67 -4.32 -40.30
C ASN A 36 -16.19 -3.09 -39.52
N ILE A 37 -16.33 -3.23 -38.21
CA ILE A 37 -16.76 -2.16 -37.30
C ILE A 37 -15.55 -1.56 -36.57
N SER A 38 -15.58 -0.25 -36.32
CA SER A 38 -14.56 0.41 -35.50
C SER A 38 -14.73 0.07 -34.02
N LEU A 39 -13.67 -0.43 -33.38
CA LEU A 39 -13.61 -0.73 -31.95
C LEU A 39 -13.75 0.53 -31.05
N ASP A 40 -13.68 1.73 -31.61
CA ASP A 40 -13.87 2.99 -30.90
C ASP A 40 -15.24 3.12 -30.22
N VAL A 41 -16.25 2.40 -30.73
CA VAL A 41 -17.61 2.37 -30.16
C VAL A 41 -17.65 1.65 -28.81
N LEU A 42 -16.70 0.73 -28.56
CA LEU A 42 -16.65 -0.10 -27.35
C LEU A 42 -15.76 0.50 -26.26
N LYS A 43 -15.23 1.71 -26.45
CA LYS A 43 -14.30 2.33 -25.50
C LYS A 43 -15.04 2.72 -24.20
N PRO A 44 -14.51 2.32 -23.03
CA PRO A 44 -15.07 2.72 -21.75
C PRO A 44 -14.91 4.23 -21.51
N SER A 45 -15.74 4.75 -20.62
CA SER A 45 -15.67 6.15 -20.21
C SER A 45 -14.47 6.41 -19.29
N PHE A 46 -13.98 7.65 -19.21
CA PHE A 46 -12.86 8.00 -18.33
C PHE A 46 -13.01 7.54 -16.85
N PRO A 47 -14.15 7.76 -16.16
CA PRO A 47 -14.27 7.35 -14.76
C PRO A 47 -14.23 5.82 -14.58
N GLU A 48 -14.69 5.06 -15.58
CA GLU A 48 -14.63 3.60 -15.58
C GLU A 48 -13.18 3.11 -15.67
N ILE A 49 -12.40 3.68 -16.60
CA ILE A 49 -10.96 3.40 -16.73
C ILE A 49 -10.21 3.77 -15.43
N LEU A 50 -10.56 4.91 -14.82
CA LEU A 50 -9.93 5.36 -13.58
C LEU A 50 -10.18 4.35 -12.44
N LEU A 51 -11.42 3.90 -12.26
CA LEU A 51 -11.79 2.95 -11.22
C LEU A 51 -11.13 1.59 -11.46
N GLU A 52 -11.19 1.08 -12.70
CA GLU A 52 -10.57 -0.20 -13.06
C GLU A 52 -9.05 -0.17 -12.80
N SER A 53 -8.37 0.90 -13.20
CA SER A 53 -6.94 1.08 -12.94
C SER A 53 -6.61 1.01 -11.44
N HIS A 54 -7.37 1.70 -10.59
CA HIS A 54 -7.14 1.66 -9.14
C HIS A 54 -7.40 0.27 -8.55
N MET A 55 -8.45 -0.42 -9.02
CA MET A 55 -8.72 -1.78 -8.59
C MET A 55 -7.59 -2.74 -8.95
N VAL A 56 -7.04 -2.64 -10.17
CA VAL A 56 -5.88 -3.45 -10.61
C VAL A 56 -4.64 -3.12 -9.80
N MET A 57 -4.36 -1.84 -9.52
CA MET A 57 -3.23 -1.45 -8.67
C MET A 57 -3.35 -2.02 -7.25
N ILE A 58 -4.54 -1.97 -6.64
CA ILE A 58 -4.77 -2.53 -5.30
C ILE A 58 -4.61 -4.06 -5.31
N ARG A 59 -5.15 -4.75 -6.32
CA ARG A 59 -4.96 -6.20 -6.47
C ARG A 59 -3.49 -6.55 -6.66
N GLY A 60 -2.76 -5.79 -7.47
CA GLY A 60 -1.32 -5.93 -7.65
C GLY A 60 -0.57 -5.77 -6.34
N ASN A 61 -0.88 -4.74 -5.54
CA ASN A 61 -0.28 -4.54 -4.22
C ASN A 61 -0.52 -5.72 -3.27
N ASN A 62 -1.68 -6.38 -3.34
CA ASN A 62 -1.96 -7.56 -2.51
C ASN A 62 -1.15 -8.80 -2.91
N VAL A 63 -0.69 -8.87 -4.16
CA VAL A 63 0.17 -9.95 -4.66
C VAL A 63 1.64 -9.73 -4.27
N LEU A 64 2.02 -8.49 -3.92
CA LEU A 64 3.35 -8.16 -3.40
C LEU A 64 3.54 -8.68 -1.96
N LYS A 65 3.67 -9.99 -1.83
CA LYS A 65 4.07 -10.62 -0.58
C LYS A 65 5.59 -10.65 -0.51
N PRO A 66 6.19 -10.33 0.65
CA PRO A 66 7.64 -10.38 0.81
C PRO A 66 8.11 -11.81 0.55
N LYS A 67 9.13 -11.95 -0.31
CA LYS A 67 9.75 -13.24 -0.54
C LYS A 67 10.48 -13.70 0.72
N GLU A 68 10.39 -14.99 1.00
CA GLU A 68 11.17 -15.64 2.05
C GLU A 68 12.66 -15.45 1.68
N ASN A 69 13.42 -14.78 2.56
CA ASN A 69 14.84 -14.38 2.43
C ASN A 69 15.16 -12.98 1.89
N GLU A 70 14.18 -12.10 1.67
CA GLU A 70 14.49 -10.68 1.40
C GLU A 70 14.70 -9.89 2.70
N VAL A 71 15.73 -9.03 2.71
CA VAL A 71 16.10 -8.18 3.84
C VAL A 71 15.11 -7.01 3.96
N THR A 72 13.88 -7.31 4.36
CA THR A 72 12.80 -6.32 4.52
C THR A 72 12.75 -5.82 5.96
N SER A 73 12.60 -4.51 6.13
CA SER A 73 12.38 -3.89 7.44
C SER A 73 10.94 -4.10 7.90
N LYS A 74 10.72 -4.31 9.21
CA LYS A 74 9.37 -4.33 9.78
C LYS A 74 8.92 -2.90 10.13
N PRO A 75 7.62 -2.58 10.11
CA PRO A 75 7.13 -1.21 10.35
C PRO A 75 7.60 -0.60 11.67
N TRP A 76 7.74 -1.40 12.74
CA TRP A 76 8.24 -0.94 14.03
C TRP A 76 9.76 -0.70 14.09
N HIS A 77 10.51 -1.11 13.06
CA HIS A 77 11.93 -0.78 12.96
C HIS A 77 12.16 0.68 12.54
N TRP A 78 11.19 1.30 11.86
CA TRP A 78 11.37 2.65 11.30
C TRP A 78 11.47 3.73 12.37
N PRO A 79 10.57 3.79 13.37
CA PRO A 79 10.61 4.82 14.40
C PRO A 79 11.90 4.81 15.21
N ILE A 80 12.44 3.62 15.46
CA ILE A 80 13.66 3.42 16.23
C ILE A 80 14.91 3.54 15.34
N ASN A 81 14.72 3.61 14.02
CA ASN A 81 15.77 3.54 13.00
C ASN A 81 16.69 2.31 13.20
N TYR A 82 16.07 1.16 13.45
CA TYR A 82 16.76 -0.08 13.83
C TYR A 82 17.50 -0.75 12.66
N GLN A 83 16.93 -0.66 11.45
CA GLN A 83 17.48 -1.30 10.26
C GLN A 83 17.24 -0.40 9.04
N GLY A 84 18.32 0.00 8.38
CA GLY A 84 18.30 0.78 7.14
C GLY A 84 18.19 -0.10 5.89
N LEU A 85 18.00 0.55 4.74
CA LEU A 85 17.84 -0.09 3.43
C LEU A 85 19.15 -0.04 2.63
N ARG A 86 19.52 -1.15 2.00
CA ARG A 86 20.68 -1.23 1.09
C ARG A 86 20.22 -0.95 -0.34
N PHE A 87 20.82 0.02 -1.01
CA PHE A 87 20.51 0.32 -2.42
C PHE A 87 21.51 -0.30 -3.41
N SER A 88 22.73 -0.62 -2.98
CA SER A 88 23.78 -1.18 -3.84
C SER A 88 24.15 -2.61 -3.46
N GLY A 89 24.55 -3.40 -4.47
CA GLY A 89 24.90 -4.81 -4.37
C GLY A 89 26.23 -5.07 -3.66
N VAL A 90 26.50 -6.36 -3.40
CA VAL A 90 27.68 -6.84 -2.66
C VAL A 90 28.89 -7.01 -3.60
N ASN A 91 29.24 -6.00 -4.39
CA ASN A 91 30.54 -6.00 -5.07
C ASN A 91 31.61 -5.39 -4.15
N GLU A 92 32.83 -5.91 -4.23
CA GLU A 92 33.95 -5.54 -3.35
C GLU A 92 34.64 -4.24 -3.75
N THR A 93 34.37 -3.74 -4.96
CA THR A 93 35.06 -2.59 -5.56
C THR A 93 34.26 -1.29 -5.57
N ASP A 94 32.95 -1.34 -5.25
CA ASP A 94 32.05 -0.19 -5.35
C ASP A 94 31.59 0.35 -3.99
N TYR A 95 31.34 1.67 -3.95
CA TYR A 95 30.75 2.36 -2.80
C TYR A 95 29.36 1.79 -2.48
N ARG A 96 29.15 1.39 -1.22
CA ARG A 96 27.87 0.87 -0.74
C ARG A 96 26.99 2.01 -0.25
N VAL A 97 25.91 2.29 -0.98
CA VAL A 97 24.91 3.29 -0.56
C VAL A 97 23.93 2.63 0.42
N TYR A 98 23.96 3.11 1.67
CA TYR A 98 23.05 2.68 2.73
C TYR A 98 22.15 3.83 3.16
N LEU A 99 20.84 3.62 3.12
CA LEU A 99 19.87 4.55 3.65
C LEU A 99 19.67 4.25 5.12
N LEU A 100 20.26 5.08 5.98
CA LEU A 100 20.08 5.06 7.42
C LEU A 100 19.82 6.48 7.89
N GLY A 101 18.77 6.67 8.69
CA GLY A 101 18.50 7.97 9.30
C GLY A 101 19.57 8.33 10.33
N ASN A 102 19.63 9.60 10.73
CA ASN A 102 20.44 9.99 11.88
C ASN A 102 19.75 9.50 13.18
N PRO A 103 20.35 8.56 13.94
CA PRO A 103 19.70 7.97 15.11
C PRO A 103 19.43 9.00 16.22
N VAL A 104 20.27 10.03 16.36
CA VAL A 104 20.09 11.08 17.37
C VAL A 104 18.80 11.86 17.11
N ILE A 105 18.57 12.24 15.86
CA ILE A 105 17.38 13.01 15.47
C ILE A 105 16.12 12.15 15.64
N TRP A 106 16.15 10.90 15.18
CA TRP A 106 15.02 9.97 15.32
C TRP A 106 14.63 9.74 16.77
N TRP A 107 15.60 9.52 17.66
CA TRP A 107 15.32 9.27 19.07
C TRP A 107 14.81 10.52 19.78
N MET A 108 15.36 11.71 19.46
CA MET A 108 14.84 12.97 19.98
C MET A 108 13.39 13.22 19.53
N SER A 109 13.05 12.91 18.28
CA SER A 109 11.66 13.00 17.79
C SER A 109 10.73 12.01 18.49
N LEU A 110 11.17 10.77 18.73
CA LEU A 110 10.38 9.79 19.50
C LEU A 110 10.12 10.24 20.93
N ILE A 111 11.13 10.77 21.62
CA ILE A 111 10.98 11.30 22.97
C ILE A 111 10.01 12.49 22.97
N ALA A 112 10.11 13.40 22.00
CA ALA A 112 9.22 14.54 21.88
C ALA A 112 7.75 14.10 21.66
N ILE A 113 7.50 13.12 20.80
CA ILE A 113 6.16 12.55 20.60
C ILE A 113 5.63 11.91 21.89
N GLY A 114 6.48 11.15 22.60
CA GLY A 114 6.12 10.54 23.88
C GLY A 114 5.74 11.57 24.94
N LEU A 115 6.53 12.62 25.10
CA LEU A 115 6.25 13.73 26.01
C LEU A 115 4.97 14.49 25.63
N TYR A 116 4.74 14.69 24.33
CA TYR A 116 3.54 15.36 23.85
C TYR A 116 2.27 14.54 24.16
N LEU A 117 2.29 13.22 23.92
CA LEU A 117 1.17 12.34 24.24
C LEU A 117 0.89 12.28 25.75
N THR A 118 1.93 12.19 26.58
CA THR A 118 1.76 12.18 28.04
C THR A 118 1.20 13.51 28.55
N MET A 119 1.67 14.63 27.99
CA MET A 119 1.11 15.96 28.27
C MET A 119 -0.37 16.05 27.89
N ILE A 120 -0.76 15.60 26.69
CA ILE A 120 -2.16 15.59 26.26
C ILE A 120 -3.02 14.73 27.19
N ILE A 121 -2.57 13.52 27.51
CA ILE A 121 -3.31 12.62 28.39
C ILE A 121 -3.47 13.25 29.77
N PHE A 122 -2.39 13.82 30.31
CA PHE A 122 -2.39 14.50 31.59
C PHE A 122 -3.38 15.68 31.60
N ILE A 123 -3.29 16.59 30.63
CA ILE A 123 -4.20 17.73 30.48
C ILE A 123 -5.64 17.24 30.35
N SER A 124 -5.90 16.22 29.52
CA SER A 124 -7.24 15.66 29.32
C SER A 124 -7.84 15.11 30.61
N VAL A 125 -7.01 14.45 31.45
CA VAL A 125 -7.43 13.96 32.77
C VAL A 125 -7.69 15.11 33.74
N VAL A 126 -6.84 16.12 33.76
CA VAL A 126 -6.96 17.30 34.64
C VAL A 126 -8.21 18.11 34.30
N VAL A 127 -8.47 18.36 33.01
CA VAL A 127 -9.68 19.03 32.52
C VAL A 127 -10.94 18.24 32.89
N LYS A 128 -10.94 16.91 32.68
CA LYS A 128 -12.08 16.05 33.08
C LYS A 128 -12.32 16.02 34.59
N ARG A 129 -11.29 16.25 35.41
CA ARG A 129 -11.40 16.34 36.87
C ARG A 129 -11.84 17.73 37.36
N GLY A 130 -12.15 18.67 36.46
CA GLY A 130 -12.67 20.00 36.81
C GLY A 130 -11.63 20.95 37.40
N VAL A 131 -10.34 20.60 37.29
CA VAL A 131 -9.26 21.51 37.69
C VAL A 131 -9.09 22.53 36.58
N GLN A 132 -9.37 23.80 36.88
CA GLN A 132 -9.10 24.91 35.96
C GLN A 132 -7.58 25.01 35.76
N LEU A 133 -7.08 24.54 34.62
CA LEU A 133 -5.73 24.84 34.17
C LEU A 133 -5.69 26.34 33.87
N THR A 134 -5.34 27.13 34.88
CA THR A 134 -5.19 28.57 34.74
C THR A 134 -4.02 28.80 33.80
N ALA A 135 -4.32 29.10 32.53
CA ALA A 135 -3.36 29.71 31.64
C ALA A 135 -3.14 31.17 32.10
N GLU A 136 -2.55 31.35 33.27
CA GLU A 136 -1.97 32.65 33.65
C GLU A 136 -0.62 32.77 32.93
N HIS A 137 -0.66 33.00 31.62
CA HIS A 137 0.38 33.86 31.04
C HIS A 137 -0.09 35.29 31.23
N LYS A 138 0.03 35.75 32.48
CA LYS A 138 0.06 37.16 32.81
C LYS A 138 1.30 37.73 32.15
N GLY A 139 1.14 38.24 30.92
CA GLY A 139 2.06 39.19 30.32
C GLY A 139 2.11 40.42 31.21
N ARG A 140 3.02 40.40 32.18
CA ARG A 140 3.39 41.54 33.01
C ARG A 140 4.78 41.98 32.58
N ASN A 141 4.75 42.96 31.69
CA ASN A 141 5.71 44.01 31.33
C ASN A 141 6.01 44.03 29.84
#